data_AF-A0A4Q6GSH4-F1
#
_entry.id   AF-A0A4Q6GSH4-F1
#
_cell.length_a   1.000
_cell.length_b   1.000
_cell.length_c   1.000
_cell.angle_alpha   90.00
_cell.angle_beta   90.00
_cell.angle_gamma   90.00
#
_symmetry.space_group_name_H-M   'P 1'
#
loop_
_entity.id
_entity.type
_entity.pdbx_description
1 polymer ?
#
loop_
_entity_poly.entity_id
_entity_poly.type
_entity_poly.pdbx_seq_one_letter_code
_entity_poly.pdbx_strand_id
1 'polypeptide(L)'
;MRGPASERIGYFGKVPARADFVKLADDPAAIAMLDRWLAQVMTQLAEDARWRINYDAMPPVSFALVGPARRHAIAGHLLASHDQSGRRFPFLAARTHAVQDPAAFVTRCPLAFAPLWTFLEARCPRVLCEADPAPHLQAIADATVTLGDAEPTLSHLMANGTVGSLGALLEERQFARMVLALGLLLQPVMHSQPAELHKSLVLPLPNDA
;
A
#
# COMPACT_ATOMS: atom_id res chain seq x y z
N MET A 1 -14.71 11.42 -18.68
CA MET A 1 -14.09 12.16 -17.55
C MET A 1 -14.57 11.50 -16.27
N ARG A 2 -13.67 10.93 -15.45
CA ARG A 2 -14.03 10.48 -14.09
C ARG A 2 -14.13 11.71 -13.18
N GLY A 3 -15.07 11.70 -12.23
CA GLY A 3 -15.29 12.79 -11.27
C GLY A 3 -14.05 13.05 -10.39
N PRO A 4 -14.08 14.09 -9.53
CA PRO A 4 -12.97 14.38 -8.63
C PRO A 4 -12.63 13.14 -7.77
N ALA A 5 -11.33 12.91 -7.54
CA ALA A 5 -10.88 11.85 -6.65
C ALA A 5 -11.43 12.10 -5.25
N SER A 6 -11.94 11.05 -4.61
CA SER A 6 -12.62 11.18 -3.33
C SER A 6 -11.64 11.03 -2.18
N GLU A 7 -11.78 11.89 -1.16
CA GLU A 7 -10.84 11.96 -0.05
C GLU A 7 -11.18 11.04 1.13
N ARG A 8 -12.29 10.30 1.06
CA ARG A 8 -12.67 9.39 2.14
C ARG A 8 -12.04 8.02 1.91
N ILE A 9 -12.09 7.22 2.96
CA ILE A 9 -11.54 5.87 2.96
C ILE A 9 -12.68 4.91 2.62
N GLY A 10 -12.53 4.20 1.51
CA GLY A 10 -13.35 3.03 1.19
C GLY A 10 -12.75 1.75 1.74
N TYR A 11 -13.55 0.70 1.85
CA TYR A 11 -13.08 -0.62 2.24
C TYR A 11 -13.90 -1.71 1.57
N PHE A 12 -13.31 -2.90 1.45
CA PHE A 12 -14.02 -4.12 1.11
C PHE A 12 -13.29 -5.34 1.66
N GLY A 13 -14.03 -6.43 1.82
CA GLY A 13 -13.46 -7.72 2.16
C GLY A 13 -14.30 -8.50 3.15
N LYS A 14 -13.69 -9.53 3.73
CA LYS A 14 -14.34 -10.34 4.75
C LYS A 14 -13.88 -9.93 6.14
N VAL A 15 -14.78 -10.09 7.11
CA VAL A 15 -14.52 -9.84 8.52
C VAL A 15 -15.06 -11.01 9.34
N PRO A 16 -14.36 -11.49 10.38
CA PRO A 16 -14.77 -12.69 11.12
C PRO A 16 -16.18 -12.62 11.72
N ALA A 17 -16.60 -11.43 12.13
CA ALA A 17 -17.91 -11.20 12.75
C ALA A 17 -19.10 -11.14 11.76
N ARG A 18 -18.87 -11.25 10.44
CA ARG A 18 -19.93 -11.21 9.41
C ARG A 18 -19.85 -12.44 8.51
N ALA A 19 -21.01 -12.91 8.05
CA ALA A 19 -21.10 -14.03 7.10
C ALA A 19 -20.80 -13.59 5.65
N ASP A 20 -21.13 -12.34 5.32
CA ASP A 20 -20.97 -11.74 4.01
C ASP A 20 -19.87 -10.67 3.97
N PHE A 21 -19.56 -10.21 2.76
CA PHE A 21 -18.62 -9.13 2.53
C PHE A 21 -19.13 -7.82 3.15
N VAL A 22 -18.21 -7.08 3.76
CA VAL A 22 -18.41 -5.66 4.05
C VAL A 22 -17.86 -4.85 2.90
N LYS A 23 -18.55 -3.79 2.50
CA LYS A 23 -18.12 -2.93 1.40
C LYS A 23 -18.65 -1.52 1.57
N LEU A 24 -17.75 -0.55 1.47
CA LEU A 24 -18.06 0.86 1.31
C LEU A 24 -17.12 1.40 0.23
N ALA A 25 -17.70 1.94 -0.84
CA ALA A 25 -16.94 2.38 -1.99
C ALA A 25 -17.11 3.87 -2.23
N ASP A 26 -16.15 4.64 -1.74
CA ASP A 26 -16.08 6.08 -1.95
C ASP A 26 -15.66 6.44 -3.39
N ASP A 27 -14.68 5.68 -3.94
CA ASP A 27 -14.42 5.58 -5.38
C ASP A 27 -14.77 4.16 -5.85
N PRO A 28 -16.00 3.93 -6.38
CA PRO A 28 -16.46 2.62 -6.82
C PRO A 28 -15.57 1.99 -7.90
N ALA A 29 -14.96 2.79 -8.77
CA ALA A 29 -14.15 2.27 -9.86
C ALA A 29 -12.79 1.76 -9.34
N ALA A 30 -12.17 2.51 -8.43
CA ALA A 30 -10.93 2.10 -7.79
C ALA A 30 -11.13 0.87 -6.89
N ILE A 31 -12.18 0.86 -6.06
CA ILE A 31 -12.51 -0.27 -5.20
C ILE A 31 -12.82 -1.53 -6.03
N ALA A 32 -13.61 -1.41 -7.10
CA ALA A 32 -13.90 -2.56 -7.97
C ALA A 32 -12.65 -3.09 -8.72
N MET A 33 -11.70 -2.21 -9.05
CA MET A 33 -10.42 -2.61 -9.64
C MET A 33 -9.59 -3.43 -8.63
N LEU A 34 -9.46 -2.94 -7.40
CA LEU A 34 -8.72 -3.64 -6.34
C LEU A 34 -9.38 -4.97 -5.96
N ASP A 35 -10.72 -5.01 -5.88
CA ASP A 35 -11.52 -6.20 -5.59
C ASP A 35 -11.28 -7.30 -6.63
N ARG A 36 -11.37 -6.94 -7.92
CA ARG A 36 -11.08 -7.88 -9.01
C ARG A 36 -9.64 -8.37 -8.99
N TRP A 37 -8.69 -7.48 -8.74
CA TRP A 37 -7.27 -7.85 -8.66
C TRP A 37 -7.03 -8.82 -7.49
N LEU A 38 -7.54 -8.54 -6.29
CA LEU A 38 -7.41 -9.45 -5.15
C LEU A 38 -8.10 -10.80 -5.41
N ALA A 39 -9.26 -10.82 -6.06
CA ALA A 39 -9.92 -12.07 -6.43
C ALA A 39 -9.06 -12.94 -7.39
N GLN A 40 -8.35 -12.30 -8.32
CA GLN A 40 -7.39 -12.99 -9.19
C GLN A 40 -6.19 -13.52 -8.40
N VAL A 41 -5.63 -12.72 -7.49
CA VAL A 41 -4.55 -13.14 -6.59
C VAL A 41 -4.98 -14.36 -5.77
N MET A 42 -6.17 -14.34 -5.18
CA MET A 42 -6.67 -15.48 -4.38
C MET A 42 -6.86 -16.75 -5.22
N THR A 43 -7.28 -16.60 -6.48
CA THR A 43 -7.38 -17.73 -7.42
C THR A 43 -6.01 -18.34 -7.70
N GLN A 44 -4.99 -17.52 -7.97
CA GLN A 44 -3.62 -17.98 -8.24
C GLN A 44 -2.97 -18.58 -6.98
N LEU A 45 -3.19 -17.94 -5.82
CA LEU A 45 -2.64 -18.42 -4.55
C LEU A 45 -3.11 -19.85 -4.26
N ALA A 46 -4.36 -20.17 -4.60
CA ALA A 46 -4.94 -21.50 -4.38
C ALA A 46 -4.27 -22.64 -5.17
N GLU A 47 -3.39 -22.34 -6.13
CA GLU A 47 -2.60 -23.34 -6.86
C GLU A 47 -1.49 -23.96 -5.98
N ASP A 48 -1.03 -23.26 -4.94
CA ASP A 48 -0.04 -23.79 -3.98
C ASP A 48 -0.74 -24.58 -2.86
N ALA A 49 -0.35 -25.84 -2.64
CA ALA A 49 -0.90 -26.67 -1.56
C ALA A 49 -0.80 -26.06 -0.15
N ARG A 50 0.19 -25.18 0.09
CA ARG A 50 0.43 -24.51 1.37
C ARG A 50 -0.18 -23.11 1.46
N TRP A 51 -0.95 -22.69 0.46
CA TRP A 51 -1.45 -21.31 0.34
C TRP A 51 -2.14 -20.81 1.60
N ARG A 52 -2.89 -21.67 2.30
CA ARG A 52 -3.62 -21.29 3.52
C ARG A 52 -2.68 -20.87 4.64
N ILE A 53 -1.58 -21.61 4.82
CA ILE A 53 -0.56 -21.32 5.84
C ILE A 53 0.11 -19.99 5.51
N ASN A 54 0.50 -19.81 4.24
CA ASN A 54 1.16 -18.59 3.77
C ASN A 54 0.23 -17.37 3.86
N TYR A 55 -1.04 -17.55 3.51
CA TYR A 55 -2.07 -16.51 3.61
C TYR A 55 -2.34 -16.11 5.06
N ASP A 56 -2.54 -17.08 5.96
CA ASP A 56 -2.83 -16.82 7.38
C ASP A 56 -1.60 -16.20 8.08
N ALA A 57 -0.39 -16.46 7.60
CA ALA A 57 0.86 -15.88 8.10
C ALA A 57 1.25 -14.56 7.42
N MET A 58 0.46 -14.07 6.45
CA MET A 58 0.77 -12.83 5.73
C MET A 58 0.78 -11.64 6.70
N PRO A 59 1.89 -10.89 6.82
CA PRO A 59 1.89 -9.67 7.62
C PRO A 59 0.95 -8.63 6.98
N PRO A 60 0.37 -7.72 7.78
CA PRO A 60 -0.37 -6.58 7.24
C PRO A 60 0.50 -5.77 6.27
N VAL A 61 -0.09 -5.34 5.14
CA VAL A 61 0.65 -4.64 4.08
C VAL A 61 0.02 -3.28 3.81
N SER A 62 0.78 -2.23 4.12
CA SER A 62 0.53 -0.88 3.63
C SER A 62 1.04 -0.77 2.19
N PHE A 63 0.21 -0.24 1.28
CA PHE A 63 0.54 -0.17 -0.14
C PHE A 63 0.19 1.19 -0.73
N ALA A 64 0.84 1.50 -1.85
CA ALA A 64 0.45 2.60 -2.74
C ALA A 64 0.58 2.18 -4.21
N LEU A 65 -0.41 2.55 -5.02
CA LEU A 65 -0.39 2.50 -6.47
C LEU A 65 -0.23 3.92 -6.99
N VAL A 66 0.98 4.25 -7.41
CA VAL A 66 1.37 5.56 -7.95
C VAL A 66 2.05 5.40 -9.30
N GLY A 67 2.01 6.43 -10.14
CA GLY A 67 2.73 6.41 -11.40
C GLY A 67 3.02 7.82 -11.93
N PRO A 68 4.17 8.02 -12.62
CA PRO A 68 4.66 9.35 -13.00
C PRO A 68 3.81 10.03 -14.09
N ALA A 69 2.90 9.30 -14.75
CA ALA A 69 1.95 9.82 -15.72
C ALA A 69 0.48 9.77 -15.21
N ARG A 70 0.25 9.29 -13.99
CA ARG A 70 -1.09 9.06 -13.44
C ARG A 70 -1.45 10.13 -12.42
N ARG A 71 -2.50 10.91 -12.73
CA ARG A 71 -3.05 11.95 -11.82
C ARG A 71 -3.88 11.41 -10.67
N HIS A 72 -3.87 10.10 -10.46
CA HIS A 72 -4.60 9.43 -9.38
C HIS A 72 -3.65 8.46 -8.71
N ALA A 73 -3.44 8.65 -7.42
CA ALA A 73 -2.77 7.73 -6.54
C ALA A 73 -3.81 6.96 -5.73
N ILE A 74 -3.50 5.72 -5.39
CA ILE A 74 -4.29 4.92 -4.45
C ILE A 74 -3.36 4.50 -3.34
N ALA A 75 -3.77 4.65 -2.09
CA ALA A 75 -3.03 4.12 -0.96
C ALA A 75 -3.99 3.42 0.00
N GLY A 76 -3.51 2.38 0.65
CA GLY A 76 -4.33 1.57 1.52
C GLY A 76 -3.55 0.60 2.38
N HIS A 77 -4.30 -0.24 3.08
CA HIS A 77 -3.79 -1.23 3.99
C HIS A 77 -4.58 -2.53 3.82
N LEU A 78 -3.86 -3.65 3.77
CA LEU A 78 -4.37 -4.98 3.44
C LEU A 78 -4.03 -5.95 4.58
N LEU A 79 -5.01 -6.73 5.02
CA LEU A 79 -4.84 -7.76 6.03
C LEU A 79 -5.43 -9.09 5.56
N ALA A 80 -4.77 -10.18 5.92
CA ALA A 80 -5.37 -11.50 5.82
C ALA A 80 -6.62 -11.57 6.71
N SER A 81 -7.71 -12.10 6.16
CA SER A 81 -8.99 -12.20 6.85
C SER A 81 -9.83 -13.38 6.36
N HIS A 82 -10.94 -13.65 7.04
CA HIS A 82 -11.96 -14.62 6.71
C HIS A 82 -13.33 -14.15 7.19
N ASP A 83 -14.40 -14.76 6.69
CA ASP A 83 -15.76 -14.55 7.22
C ASP A 83 -16.05 -15.48 8.41
N GLN A 84 -17.25 -15.36 8.98
CA GLN A 84 -17.74 -16.21 10.06
C GLN A 84 -17.69 -17.72 9.74
N SER A 85 -17.77 -18.11 8.46
CA SER A 85 -17.69 -19.51 8.03
C SER A 85 -16.24 -20.01 7.81
N GLY A 86 -15.25 -19.13 7.95
CA GLY A 86 -13.84 -19.44 7.74
C GLY A 86 -13.38 -19.37 6.28
N ARG A 87 -14.21 -18.88 5.35
CA ARG A 87 -13.81 -18.68 3.96
C ARG A 87 -12.87 -17.47 3.89
N ARG A 88 -11.63 -17.71 3.47
CA ARG A 88 -10.56 -16.70 3.40
C ARG A 88 -10.79 -15.72 2.25
N PHE A 89 -10.74 -14.44 2.55
CA PHE A 89 -10.60 -13.36 1.59
C PHE A 89 -10.09 -12.12 2.36
N PRO A 90 -9.10 -11.37 1.85
CA PRO A 90 -8.51 -10.28 2.60
C PRO A 90 -9.50 -9.18 2.97
N PHE A 91 -9.18 -8.43 4.01
CA PHE A 91 -9.80 -7.13 4.27
C PHE A 91 -8.87 -6.02 3.78
N LEU A 92 -9.41 -5.06 3.04
CA LEU A 92 -8.66 -3.93 2.49
C LEU A 92 -9.42 -2.63 2.76
N ALA A 93 -8.69 -1.63 3.25
CA ALA A 93 -9.14 -0.24 3.30
C ALA A 93 -8.21 0.62 2.43
N ALA A 94 -8.78 1.51 1.62
CA ALA A 94 -8.01 2.36 0.71
C ALA A 94 -8.70 3.68 0.41
N ARG A 95 -7.90 4.66 0.04
CA ARG A 95 -8.32 5.98 -0.40
C ARG A 95 -7.69 6.30 -1.75
N THR A 96 -8.42 7.03 -2.59
CA THR A 96 -7.86 7.63 -3.80
C THR A 96 -7.44 9.08 -3.54
N HIS A 97 -6.43 9.54 -4.26
CA HIS A 97 -5.92 10.90 -4.11
C HIS A 97 -5.62 11.49 -5.48
N ALA A 98 -6.15 12.68 -5.74
CA ALA A 98 -5.85 13.43 -6.95
C ALA A 98 -4.46 14.05 -6.84
N VAL A 99 -3.62 13.81 -7.84
CA VAL A 99 -2.24 14.25 -7.85
C VAL A 99 -2.05 15.32 -8.93
N GLN A 100 -1.65 16.53 -8.49
CA GLN A 100 -1.42 17.68 -9.36
C GLN A 100 -0.14 17.53 -10.20
N ASP A 101 0.94 17.09 -9.59
CA ASP A 101 2.21 16.77 -10.27
C ASP A 101 2.59 15.31 -9.99
N PRO A 102 2.21 14.37 -10.86
CA PRO A 102 2.49 12.96 -10.68
C PRO A 102 3.98 12.62 -10.61
N ALA A 103 4.81 13.31 -11.39
CA ALA A 103 6.25 13.04 -11.42
C ALA A 103 6.89 13.43 -10.08
N ALA A 104 6.56 14.63 -9.57
CA ALA A 104 7.04 15.05 -8.25
C ALA A 104 6.40 14.27 -7.10
N PHE A 105 5.17 13.79 -7.24
CA PHE A 105 4.51 13.03 -6.17
C PHE A 105 5.10 11.64 -5.96
N VAL A 106 5.46 10.93 -7.03
CA VAL A 106 6.02 9.56 -6.93
C VAL A 106 7.26 9.51 -6.04
N THR A 107 8.12 10.54 -6.06
CA THR A 107 9.35 10.57 -5.26
C THR A 107 9.11 10.80 -3.77
N ARG A 108 7.94 11.30 -3.39
CA ARG A 108 7.59 11.70 -2.01
C ARG A 108 6.35 11.00 -1.46
N CYS A 109 5.70 10.14 -2.25
CA CYS A 109 4.43 9.53 -1.88
C CYS A 109 4.49 8.69 -0.59
N PRO A 110 5.60 7.99 -0.24
CA PRO A 110 5.62 7.26 1.03
C PRO A 110 5.48 8.19 2.24
N LEU A 111 6.17 9.33 2.22
CA LEU A 111 6.08 10.34 3.28
C LEU A 111 4.70 11.02 3.30
N ALA A 112 4.12 11.28 2.13
CA ALA A 112 2.78 11.86 2.04
C ALA A 112 1.69 10.92 2.58
N PHE A 113 1.80 9.61 2.31
CA PHE A 113 0.84 8.60 2.76
C PHE A 113 1.10 8.06 4.17
N ALA A 114 2.23 8.37 4.80
CA ALA A 114 2.56 7.90 6.14
C ALA A 114 1.42 8.11 7.17
N PRO A 115 0.79 9.30 7.28
CA PRO A 115 -0.33 9.49 8.22
C PRO A 115 -1.53 8.59 7.94
N LEU A 116 -1.81 8.32 6.65
CA LEU A 116 -2.88 7.41 6.24
C LEU A 116 -2.56 5.97 6.64
N TRP A 117 -1.34 5.51 6.38
CA TRP A 117 -0.91 4.17 6.76
C TRP A 117 -0.93 3.96 8.26
N THR A 118 -0.36 4.89 9.05
CA THR A 118 -0.42 4.85 10.51
C THR A 118 -1.86 4.79 11.03
N PHE A 119 -2.77 5.57 10.43
CA PHE A 119 -4.19 5.51 10.79
C PHE A 119 -4.81 4.14 10.48
N LEU A 120 -4.57 3.59 9.29
CA LEU A 120 -5.15 2.31 8.87
C LEU A 120 -4.56 1.13 9.64
N GLU A 121 -3.26 1.10 9.87
CA GLU A 121 -2.56 0.09 10.67
C GLU A 121 -3.11 0.02 12.09
N ALA A 122 -3.46 1.16 12.68
CA ALA A 122 -4.07 1.21 14.02
C ALA A 122 -5.55 0.79 14.04
N ARG A 123 -6.30 0.94 12.93
CA ARG A 123 -7.76 0.78 12.90
C ARG A 123 -8.24 -0.50 12.26
N CYS A 124 -7.63 -0.93 11.17
CA CYS A 124 -8.07 -2.12 10.44
C CYS A 124 -8.00 -3.41 11.27
N PRO A 125 -6.98 -3.67 12.12
CA PRO A 125 -6.97 -4.86 12.98
C PRO A 125 -8.19 -4.94 13.91
N ARG A 126 -8.70 -3.79 14.39
CA ARG A 126 -9.88 -3.74 15.27
C ARG A 126 -11.14 -4.20 14.56
N VAL A 127 -11.26 -3.96 13.25
CA VAL A 127 -12.38 -4.48 12.44
C VAL A 127 -12.40 -6.01 12.43
N LEU A 128 -11.23 -6.66 12.53
CA LEU A 128 -11.10 -8.10 12.44
C LEU A 128 -11.21 -8.81 13.80
N CYS A 129 -10.77 -8.15 14.88
CA CYS A 129 -10.69 -8.77 16.22
C CYS A 129 -11.93 -8.52 17.10
N GLU A 130 -12.69 -7.45 16.85
CA GLU A 130 -13.80 -7.05 17.73
C GLU A 130 -15.10 -7.78 17.36
N ALA A 131 -15.94 -8.07 18.37
CA ALA A 131 -17.18 -8.82 18.18
C ALA A 131 -18.21 -8.08 17.30
N ASP A 132 -18.29 -6.75 17.43
CA ASP A 132 -19.06 -5.91 16.52
C ASP A 132 -18.12 -5.00 15.70
N PRO A 133 -17.97 -5.25 14.38
CA PRO A 133 -17.11 -4.46 13.53
C PRO A 133 -17.75 -3.13 13.09
N ALA A 134 -19.07 -2.95 13.25
CA ALA A 134 -19.80 -1.78 12.74
C ALA A 134 -19.23 -0.42 13.19
N PRO A 135 -18.98 -0.17 14.50
CA PRO A 135 -18.41 1.12 14.93
C PRO A 135 -17.01 1.36 14.36
N HIS A 136 -16.21 0.32 14.17
CA HIS A 136 -14.86 0.43 13.62
C HIS A 136 -14.87 0.73 12.11
N LEU A 137 -15.77 0.07 11.37
CA LEU A 137 -16.00 0.34 9.96
C LEU A 137 -16.52 1.76 9.73
N GLN A 138 -17.44 2.24 10.58
CA GLN A 138 -17.94 3.61 10.52
C GLN A 138 -16.84 4.63 10.83
N ALA A 139 -16.01 4.36 11.84
CA ALA A 139 -14.89 5.24 12.19
C ALA A 139 -13.84 5.34 11.07
N ILE A 140 -13.64 4.30 10.26
CA ILE A 140 -12.80 4.35 9.06
C ILE A 140 -13.47 5.19 7.97
N ALA A 141 -14.77 4.99 7.73
CA ALA A 141 -15.53 5.69 6.70
C ALA A 141 -15.64 7.21 6.93
N ASP A 142 -15.73 7.63 8.20
CA ASP A 142 -15.87 9.03 8.60
C ASP A 142 -14.54 9.74 8.84
N ALA A 143 -13.42 9.02 8.79
CA ALA A 143 -12.12 9.61 9.04
C ALA A 143 -11.69 10.53 7.87
N THR A 144 -11.34 11.76 8.24
CA THR A 144 -10.64 12.69 7.35
C THR A 144 -9.17 12.70 7.76
N VAL A 145 -8.36 11.91 7.04
CA VAL A 145 -6.92 11.85 7.29
C VAL A 145 -6.21 12.82 6.35
N THR A 146 -5.56 13.84 6.90
CA THR A 146 -4.71 14.74 6.10
C THR A 146 -3.42 14.03 5.70
N LEU A 147 -3.03 14.15 4.43
CA LEU A 147 -1.74 13.63 3.97
C LEU A 147 -0.59 14.45 4.56
N GLY A 148 0.56 13.81 4.76
CA GLY A 148 1.74 14.45 5.32
C GLY A 148 2.36 15.43 4.33
N ASP A 149 2.93 16.52 4.84
CA ASP A 149 3.85 17.34 4.06
C ASP A 149 5.23 16.66 4.04
N ALA A 150 5.59 16.13 2.87
CA ALA A 150 6.83 15.40 2.68
C ALA A 150 8.05 16.32 2.49
N GLU A 151 7.84 17.59 2.10
CA GLU A 151 8.93 18.48 1.70
C GLU A 151 9.94 18.75 2.83
N PRO A 152 9.54 19.07 4.07
CA PRO A 152 10.50 19.38 5.13
C PRO A 152 11.37 18.17 5.49
N THR A 153 10.75 16.99 5.62
CA THR A 153 11.44 15.75 5.98
C THR A 153 12.41 15.32 4.88
N LEU A 154 11.96 15.34 3.62
CA LEU A 154 12.80 14.98 2.49
C LEU A 154 13.94 15.98 2.29
N SER A 155 13.66 17.27 2.38
CA SER A 155 14.68 18.32 2.26
C SER A 155 15.74 18.22 3.36
N HIS A 156 15.32 17.97 4.60
CA HIS A 156 16.25 17.76 5.71
C HIS A 156 17.11 16.50 5.49
N LEU A 157 16.50 15.40 5.03
CA LEU A 157 17.23 14.18 4.70
C LEU A 157 18.21 14.39 3.55
N MET A 158 17.83 15.13 2.51
CA MET A 158 18.71 15.43 1.38
C MET A 158 19.85 16.38 1.74
N ALA A 159 19.60 17.34 2.63
CA ALA A 159 20.62 18.30 3.07
C ALA A 159 21.66 17.69 4.01
N ASN A 160 21.25 16.73 4.86
CA ASN A 160 22.11 16.16 5.90
C ASN A 160 22.52 14.70 5.66
N GLY A 161 21.80 14.01 4.77
CA GLY A 161 22.02 12.61 4.46
C GLY A 161 23.19 12.40 3.53
N THR A 162 23.90 11.30 3.74
CA THR A 162 24.95 10.81 2.85
C THR A 162 24.65 9.38 2.44
N VAL A 163 25.32 8.88 1.41
CA VAL A 163 25.29 7.46 1.06
C VAL A 163 25.69 6.58 2.26
N GLY A 164 26.64 7.06 3.08
CA GLY A 164 27.05 6.38 4.30
C GLY A 164 25.97 6.33 5.39
N SER A 165 25.26 7.45 5.63
CA SER A 165 24.18 7.47 6.62
C SER A 165 22.98 6.63 6.17
N LEU A 166 22.67 6.59 4.87
CA LEU A 166 21.63 5.72 4.33
C LEU A 166 22.02 4.24 4.44
N GLY A 167 23.28 3.90 4.16
CA GLY A 167 23.80 2.56 4.39
C GLY A 167 23.72 2.13 5.86
N ALA A 168 23.97 3.05 6.80
CA ALA A 168 23.83 2.78 8.22
C ALA A 168 22.37 2.51 8.64
N LEU A 169 21.41 3.28 8.12
CA LEU A 169 19.97 3.07 8.38
C LEU A 169 19.47 1.72 7.86
N LEU A 170 20.02 1.26 6.74
CA LEU A 170 19.65 -0.02 6.12
C LEU A 170 20.49 -1.20 6.64
N GLU A 171 21.42 -0.94 7.57
CA GLU A 171 22.40 -1.92 8.06
C GLU A 171 23.25 -2.56 6.95
N GLU A 172 23.43 -1.85 5.82
CA GLU A 172 24.08 -2.33 4.61
C GLU A 172 25.51 -1.80 4.45
N ARG A 173 26.49 -2.65 4.79
CA ARG A 173 27.92 -2.27 4.79
C ARG A 173 28.47 -1.90 3.42
N GLN A 174 27.86 -2.40 2.33
CA GLN A 174 28.31 -2.13 0.96
C GLN A 174 27.29 -1.28 0.18
N PHE A 175 26.51 -0.46 0.88
CA PHE A 175 25.42 0.32 0.29
C PHE A 175 25.85 1.15 -0.94
N ALA A 176 27.02 1.79 -0.91
CA ALA A 176 27.54 2.54 -2.06
C ALA A 176 27.70 1.67 -3.33
N ARG A 177 28.14 0.41 -3.19
CA ARG A 177 28.23 -0.54 -4.31
C ARG A 177 26.85 -0.96 -4.80
N MET A 178 25.90 -1.13 -3.88
CA MET A 178 24.51 -1.44 -4.23
C MET A 178 23.86 -0.30 -5.03
N VAL A 179 24.10 0.97 -4.67
CA VAL A 179 23.62 2.13 -5.44
C VAL A 179 24.17 2.11 -6.87
N LEU A 180 25.48 1.85 -7.04
CA LEU A 180 26.09 1.73 -8.36
C LEU A 180 25.54 0.54 -9.16
N ALA A 181 25.42 -0.62 -8.52
CA ALA A 181 24.85 -1.82 -9.15
C ALA A 181 23.41 -1.60 -9.59
N LEU A 182 22.60 -0.91 -8.77
CA LEU A 182 21.24 -0.55 -9.09
C LEU A 182 21.20 0.42 -10.28
N GLY A 183 22.06 1.43 -10.31
CA GLY A 183 22.18 2.35 -11.45
C GLY A 183 22.51 1.61 -12.76
N LEU A 184 23.48 0.70 -12.74
CA LEU A 184 23.84 -0.14 -13.88
C LEU A 184 22.69 -1.07 -14.31
N LEU A 185 21.99 -1.66 -13.35
CA LEU A 185 20.84 -2.54 -13.58
C LEU A 185 19.67 -1.79 -14.21
N LEU A 186 19.41 -0.56 -13.78
CA LEU A 186 18.27 0.26 -14.24
C LEU A 186 18.57 1.04 -15.52
N GLN A 187 19.84 1.18 -15.91
CA GLN A 187 20.25 1.93 -17.09
C GLN A 187 19.45 1.54 -18.36
N PRO A 188 19.23 0.26 -18.69
CA PRO A 188 18.46 -0.12 -19.89
C PRO A 188 16.99 0.35 -19.81
N VAL A 189 16.39 0.31 -18.63
CA VAL A 189 15.00 0.76 -18.41
C VAL A 189 14.88 2.26 -18.64
N MET A 190 15.85 3.04 -18.15
CA MET A 190 15.88 4.49 -18.30
C MET A 190 16.07 4.93 -19.76
N HIS A 191 16.84 4.19 -20.55
CA HIS A 191 17.16 4.55 -21.94
C HIS A 191 16.14 4.03 -22.95
N SER A 192 15.60 2.83 -22.73
CA SER A 192 14.81 2.12 -23.75
C SER A 192 13.31 2.11 -23.50
N GLN A 193 12.83 2.58 -22.33
CA GLN A 193 11.42 2.56 -21.92
C GLN A 193 10.69 1.28 -22.37
N PRO A 194 11.11 0.10 -21.88
CA PRO A 194 10.57 -1.18 -22.34
C PRO A 194 9.06 -1.23 -22.15
N ALA A 195 8.36 -1.83 -23.13
CA ALA A 195 6.91 -1.95 -23.11
C ALA A 195 6.39 -2.76 -21.91
N GLU A 196 7.20 -3.72 -21.42
CA GLU A 196 6.86 -4.57 -20.28
C GLU A 196 8.07 -4.78 -19.36
N LEU A 197 7.80 -4.85 -18.05
CA LEU A 197 8.77 -5.18 -17.00
C LEU A 197 8.32 -6.46 -16.31
N HIS A 198 9.10 -7.53 -16.42
CA HIS A 198 8.80 -8.83 -15.82
C HIS A 198 9.53 -9.07 -14.48
N LYS A 199 10.27 -8.08 -13.99
CA LYS A 199 11.05 -8.18 -12.76
C LYS A 199 10.63 -7.08 -11.80
N SER A 200 10.52 -7.46 -10.53
CA SER A 200 10.31 -6.52 -9.42
C SER A 200 11.62 -6.26 -8.70
N LEU A 201 11.78 -5.04 -8.23
CA LEU A 201 12.86 -4.67 -7.33
C LEU A 201 12.33 -4.72 -5.90
N VAL A 202 13.02 -5.46 -5.04
CA VAL A 202 12.77 -5.45 -3.59
C VAL A 202 13.90 -4.64 -2.97
N LEU A 203 13.55 -3.53 -2.34
CA LEU A 203 14.50 -2.68 -1.63
C LEU A 203 14.46 -3.01 -0.14
N PRO A 204 15.62 -3.06 0.54
CA PRO A 204 15.62 -3.19 1.99
C PRO A 204 14.92 -1.98 2.61
N LEU A 205 14.10 -2.24 3.63
CA LEU A 205 13.59 -1.21 4.51
C LEU A 205 14.51 -1.14 5.74
N PRO A 206 14.67 0.04 6.37
CA PRO A 206 15.29 0.13 7.68
C PRO A 206 14.56 -0.79 8.67
N ASN A 207 15.27 -1.35 9.63
CA ASN A 207 14.60 -1.99 10.76
C ASN A 207 13.81 -0.92 11.54
N ASP A 208 12.56 -1.22 11.89
CA ASP A 208 11.81 -0.39 12.84
C ASP A 208 12.54 -0.47 14.18
N ALA A 209 13.10 0.67 14.62
CA ALA A 209 13.84 0.78 15.89
C ALA A 209 12.91 0.84 17.10
#